data_AF-A0A8D2MZW7-F1
#
_entry.id   AF-A0A8D2MZW7-F1
#
_cell.length_a   1.000
_cell.length_b   1.000
_cell.length_c   1.000
_cell.angle_alpha   90.00
_cell.angle_beta   90.00
_cell.angle_gamma   90.00
#
_symmetry.space_group_name_H-M   'P 1'
#
loop_
_entity.id
_entity.type
_entity.pdbx_description
1 polymer ?
#
loop_
_entity_poly.entity_id
_entity_poly.type
_entity_poly.pdbx_seq_one_letter_code
_entity_poly.pdbx_strand_id
1 'polypeptide(L)'
;MATTSQPLQGKTTCKKIFWAVFPHACFIVSLVIYAFLGALMFSHIESTREVTVSEEYRAFLRKLMCLARKLPDNWTDNLTENETFNHDIHQLLNTADPVWYINPKERWNFFGSLFFCCTVFTTVGYGNTYPVTWTGKYLCMLYALFGIPLMFLVLTDMGDILATVLSKSYNEFRKLQSKILASKLCSGSTCIKRNELRSREQSKIVINEPLTIMEVLRSQSGVKQVKYRNVELFEMLIARENENTQPARNKSMERWSSCPELAREKTVSRVIKNFDKIGKELEKLDVPIVLMVLVIFVYISCAAAILPKWEKKMNFQEAFYFCFITLTTIGFGDTKLEHPKFFLFFSLYIIIGMEIVFIAFKLGQDRLIVLYKKMISFCAEKNMPSKKVYPK
;
A
#
# COMPACT_ATOMS: atom_id res chain seq x y z
N MET A 1 38.89 -35.69 -37.13
CA MET A 1 37.46 -35.34 -36.97
C MET A 1 37.20 -35.02 -35.51
N ALA A 2 37.14 -33.74 -35.16
CA ALA A 2 36.81 -33.29 -33.81
C ALA A 2 35.31 -33.02 -33.75
N THR A 3 34.55 -33.88 -33.09
CA THR A 3 33.16 -33.63 -32.72
C THR A 3 33.13 -32.79 -31.46
N THR A 4 32.98 -31.48 -31.63
CA THR A 4 32.66 -30.53 -30.56
C THR A 4 31.23 -30.74 -30.10
N SER A 5 31.04 -31.49 -29.02
CA SER A 5 29.78 -31.50 -28.26
C SER A 5 29.61 -30.16 -27.56
N GLN A 6 28.70 -29.32 -28.04
CA GLN A 6 28.23 -28.13 -27.32
C GLN A 6 27.56 -28.55 -26.00
N PRO A 7 27.84 -27.90 -24.85
CA PRO A 7 27.14 -28.20 -23.62
C PRO A 7 25.75 -27.56 -23.62
N LEU A 8 24.78 -28.29 -23.06
CA LEU A 8 23.38 -27.92 -22.81
C LEU A 8 23.21 -26.59 -22.03
N GLN A 9 23.33 -25.45 -22.71
CA GLN A 9 23.15 -24.12 -22.09
C GLN A 9 21.68 -23.78 -21.81
N GLY A 10 20.72 -24.48 -22.45
CA GLY A 10 19.28 -24.25 -22.30
C GLY A 10 18.66 -24.75 -20.97
N LYS A 11 19.17 -25.85 -20.39
CA LYS A 11 18.63 -26.42 -19.14
C LYS A 11 18.99 -25.59 -17.90
N THR A 12 20.12 -24.89 -17.90
CA THR A 12 20.58 -24.09 -16.76
C THR A 12 19.88 -22.73 -16.66
N THR A 13 19.50 -22.12 -17.78
CA THR A 13 18.83 -20.81 -17.80
C THR A 13 17.37 -20.93 -17.35
N CYS A 14 16.66 -21.96 -17.81
CA CYS A 14 15.28 -22.23 -17.38
C CYS A 14 15.22 -22.54 -15.87
N LYS A 15 16.18 -23.30 -15.34
CA LYS A 15 16.29 -23.58 -13.91
C LYS A 15 16.56 -22.33 -13.07
N LYS A 16 17.37 -21.39 -13.55
CA LYS A 16 17.63 -20.10 -12.87
C LYS A 16 16.40 -19.19 -12.82
N ILE A 17 15.67 -19.09 -13.94
CA ILE A 17 14.43 -18.29 -14.02
C ILE A 17 13.35 -18.89 -13.11
N PHE A 18 13.21 -20.22 -13.12
CA PHE A 18 12.27 -20.93 -12.25
C PHE A 18 12.51 -20.64 -10.77
N TRP A 19 13.76 -20.75 -10.30
CA TRP A 19 14.11 -20.46 -8.90
C TRP A 19 14.02 -18.97 -8.53
N ALA A 20 14.07 -18.06 -9.50
CA ALA A 20 13.83 -16.63 -9.28
C ALA A 20 12.33 -16.30 -9.14
N VAL A 21 11.46 -16.96 -9.90
CA VAL A 21 10.00 -16.71 -9.90
C VAL A 21 9.26 -17.51 -8.82
N PHE A 22 9.80 -18.66 -8.42
CA PHE A 22 9.17 -19.59 -7.48
C PHE A 22 8.77 -18.96 -6.13
N PRO A 23 9.58 -18.12 -5.46
CA PRO A 23 9.18 -17.48 -4.20
C PRO A 23 7.99 -16.54 -4.37
N HIS A 24 7.98 -15.73 -5.44
CA HIS A 24 6.89 -14.82 -5.78
C HIS A 24 5.58 -15.56 -6.04
N ALA A 25 5.64 -16.64 -6.83
CA ALA A 25 4.49 -17.50 -7.10
C ALA A 25 3.96 -18.19 -5.83
N CYS A 26 4.86 -18.58 -4.91
CA CYS A 26 4.49 -19.21 -3.64
C CYS A 26 3.62 -18.28 -2.77
N PHE A 27 3.96 -16.99 -2.68
CA PHE A 27 3.18 -16.03 -1.90
C PHE A 27 1.77 -15.84 -2.47
N ILE A 28 1.65 -15.66 -3.79
CA ILE A 28 0.34 -15.54 -4.45
C ILE A 28 -0.49 -16.80 -4.24
N VAL A 29 0.10 -17.99 -4.44
CA VAL A 29 -0.59 -19.26 -4.24
C VAL A 29 -1.05 -19.43 -2.79
N SER A 30 -0.22 -19.03 -1.81
CA SER A 30 -0.60 -19.10 -0.40
C SER A 30 -1.80 -18.20 -0.07
N LEU A 31 -1.86 -17.00 -0.66
CA LEU A 31 -2.99 -16.08 -0.50
C LEU A 31 -4.26 -16.64 -1.15
N VAL A 32 -4.15 -17.25 -2.34
CA VAL A 32 -5.28 -17.91 -3.01
C VAL A 32 -5.80 -19.08 -2.16
N ILE A 33 -4.92 -19.94 -1.64
CA ILE A 33 -5.32 -21.04 -0.75
C ILE A 33 -6.02 -20.49 0.51
N TYR A 34 -5.47 -19.43 1.11
CA TYR A 34 -6.07 -18.78 2.27
C TYR A 34 -7.49 -18.25 1.97
N ALA A 35 -7.69 -17.62 0.81
CA ALA A 35 -8.99 -17.14 0.37
C ALA A 35 -10.01 -18.29 0.15
N PHE A 36 -9.58 -19.41 -0.43
CA PHE A 36 -10.42 -20.58 -0.63
C PHE A 36 -10.84 -21.23 0.70
N LEU A 37 -9.90 -21.36 1.65
CA LEU A 37 -10.21 -21.88 3.00
C LEU A 37 -11.19 -20.97 3.74
N GLY A 38 -10.99 -19.65 3.67
CA GLY A 38 -11.94 -18.67 4.22
C GLY A 38 -13.32 -18.78 3.57
N ALA A 39 -13.39 -18.91 2.24
CA ALA A 39 -14.65 -19.02 1.51
C ALA A 39 -15.45 -20.26 1.94
N LEU A 40 -14.80 -21.41 2.10
CA LEU A 40 -15.43 -22.62 2.62
C LEU A 40 -15.95 -22.43 4.05
N MET A 41 -15.15 -21.80 4.91
CA MET A 41 -15.52 -21.54 6.30
C MET A 41 -16.75 -20.61 6.41
N PHE A 42 -16.73 -19.45 5.76
CA PHE A 42 -17.83 -18.50 5.84
C PHE A 42 -19.08 -18.98 5.11
N SER A 43 -18.91 -19.68 3.97
CA SER A 43 -20.04 -20.29 3.28
C SER A 43 -20.73 -21.29 4.20
N HIS A 44 -19.99 -22.15 4.91
CA HIS A 44 -20.62 -23.13 5.81
C HIS A 44 -21.33 -22.47 7.01
N ILE A 45 -20.70 -21.48 7.64
CA ILE A 45 -21.20 -20.85 8.87
C ILE A 45 -22.40 -19.93 8.61
N GLU A 46 -22.31 -19.07 7.59
CA GLU A 46 -23.35 -18.06 7.34
C GLU A 46 -24.46 -18.58 6.41
N SER A 47 -24.22 -19.60 5.56
CA SER A 47 -25.30 -20.18 4.73
C SER A 47 -26.27 -21.07 5.51
N THR A 48 -25.81 -21.68 6.61
CA THR A 48 -26.61 -22.56 7.47
C THR A 48 -27.46 -21.76 8.47
N ARG A 49 -27.28 -20.43 8.51
CA ARG A 49 -28.07 -19.56 9.38
C ARG A 49 -29.53 -19.63 8.99
N GLU A 50 -30.37 -20.10 9.92
CA GLU A 50 -31.81 -19.92 9.80
C GLU A 50 -32.10 -18.41 9.76
N VAL A 51 -32.98 -17.98 8.84
CA VAL A 51 -33.46 -16.60 8.79
C VAL A 51 -34.36 -16.39 10.01
N THR A 52 -33.74 -16.23 11.18
CA THR A 52 -34.42 -15.72 12.36
C THR A 52 -34.79 -14.30 11.99
N VAL A 53 -36.06 -14.13 11.67
CA VAL A 53 -36.64 -12.86 11.29
C VAL A 53 -36.32 -11.86 12.39
N SER A 54 -35.41 -10.90 12.11
CA SER A 54 -34.99 -9.89 13.09
C SER A 54 -36.24 -9.23 13.66
N GLU A 55 -36.26 -8.96 14.96
CA GLU A 55 -37.37 -8.22 15.60
C GLU A 55 -37.61 -6.87 14.90
N GLU A 56 -36.56 -6.30 14.31
CA GLU A 56 -36.64 -5.09 13.49
C GLU A 56 -37.39 -5.32 12.18
N TYR A 57 -37.16 -6.43 11.49
CA TYR A 57 -37.94 -6.80 10.30
C TYR A 57 -39.39 -7.10 10.66
N ARG A 58 -39.65 -7.78 11.79
CA ARG A 58 -41.02 -7.99 12.29
C ARG A 58 -41.70 -6.67 12.63
N ALA A 59 -40.97 -5.72 13.24
CA ALA A 59 -41.47 -4.39 13.55
C ALA A 59 -41.74 -3.59 12.27
N PHE A 60 -40.86 -3.68 11.27
CA PHE A 60 -41.04 -3.10 9.94
C PHE A 60 -42.28 -3.66 9.25
N LEU A 61 -42.44 -4.99 9.18
CA LEU A 61 -43.61 -5.63 8.59
C LEU A 61 -44.90 -5.25 9.32
N ARG A 62 -44.87 -5.12 10.65
CA ARG A 62 -46.02 -4.62 11.42
C ARG A 62 -46.36 -3.18 11.04
N LYS A 63 -45.38 -2.29 10.96
CA LYS A 63 -45.59 -0.89 10.52
C LYS A 63 -46.13 -0.82 9.09
N LEU A 64 -45.58 -1.63 8.19
CA LEU A 64 -46.01 -1.71 6.80
C LEU A 64 -47.46 -2.20 6.70
N MET A 65 -47.81 -3.24 7.46
CA MET A 65 -49.17 -3.76 7.55
C MET A 65 -50.15 -2.74 8.14
N CYS A 66 -49.74 -1.97 9.15
CA CYS A 66 -50.53 -0.87 9.69
C CYS A 66 -50.76 0.24 8.67
N LEU A 67 -49.76 0.60 7.86
CA LEU A 67 -49.92 1.57 6.77
C LEU A 67 -50.83 1.00 5.67
N ALA A 68 -50.62 -0.25 5.26
CA ALA A 68 -51.44 -0.90 4.24
C ALA A 68 -52.93 -0.96 4.63
N ARG A 69 -53.24 -1.14 5.92
CA ARG A 69 -54.62 -1.12 6.43
C ARG A 69 -55.26 0.27 6.50
N LYS A 70 -54.49 1.34 6.40
CA LYS A 70 -55.01 2.71 6.34
C LYS A 70 -55.43 3.11 4.92
N LEU A 71 -55.18 2.28 3.90
CA LEU A 71 -55.73 2.52 2.58
C LEU A 71 -57.26 2.36 2.62
N PRO A 72 -58.03 3.37 2.16
CA PRO A 72 -59.46 3.21 1.96
C PRO A 72 -59.74 2.23 0.81
N ASP A 73 -60.79 1.41 0.93
CA ASP A 73 -61.21 0.44 -0.11
C ASP A 73 -61.65 1.11 -1.42
N ASN A 74 -61.96 2.42 -1.37
CA ASN A 74 -62.25 3.26 -2.52
C ASN A 74 -61.17 4.33 -2.65
N TRP A 75 -60.46 4.36 -3.79
CA TRP A 75 -59.43 5.35 -4.14
C TRP A 75 -60.02 6.77 -4.37
N THR A 76 -60.97 7.22 -3.56
CA THR A 76 -61.59 8.54 -3.71
C THR A 76 -60.56 9.65 -3.54
N ASP A 77 -60.59 10.59 -4.47
CA ASP A 77 -59.59 11.62 -4.81
C ASP A 77 -59.26 12.67 -3.72
N ASN A 78 -59.05 12.26 -2.47
CA ASN A 78 -58.46 13.13 -1.46
C ASN A 78 -56.94 13.21 -1.68
N LEU A 79 -56.53 14.10 -2.59
CA LEU A 79 -55.13 14.40 -2.94
C LEU A 79 -54.20 14.53 -1.71
N THR A 80 -54.68 15.15 -0.63
CA THR A 80 -53.92 15.40 0.60
C THR A 80 -53.65 14.14 1.43
N GLU A 81 -54.58 13.17 1.44
CA GLU A 81 -54.41 11.89 2.14
C GLU A 81 -53.49 10.94 1.35
N ASN A 82 -53.53 11.00 0.02
CA ASN A 82 -52.62 10.24 -0.83
C ASN A 82 -51.18 10.76 -0.74
N GLU A 83 -50.96 12.08 -0.67
CA GLU A 83 -49.61 12.65 -0.50
C GLU A 83 -48.98 12.28 0.84
N THR A 84 -49.76 12.32 1.93
CA THR A 84 -49.29 11.94 3.27
C THR A 84 -49.03 10.44 3.37
N PHE A 85 -49.88 9.60 2.79
CA PHE A 85 -49.65 8.15 2.71
C PHE A 85 -48.39 7.80 1.90
N ASN A 86 -48.21 8.41 0.73
CA ASN A 86 -47.02 8.20 -0.09
C ASN A 86 -45.75 8.64 0.66
N HIS A 87 -45.81 9.76 1.39
CA HIS A 87 -44.70 10.20 2.24
C HIS A 87 -44.36 9.17 3.33
N ASP A 88 -45.37 8.67 4.06
CA ASP A 88 -45.19 7.69 5.13
C ASP A 88 -44.64 6.35 4.61
N ILE A 89 -45.13 5.88 3.45
CA ILE A 89 -44.63 4.68 2.78
C ILE A 89 -43.18 4.88 2.33
N HIS A 90 -42.85 6.00 1.69
CA HIS A 90 -41.48 6.29 1.26
C HIS A 90 -40.53 6.38 2.46
N GLN A 91 -40.96 7.02 3.55
CA GLN A 91 -40.18 7.09 4.78
C GLN A 91 -39.97 5.70 5.39
N LEU A 92 -40.99 4.84 5.42
CA LEU A 92 -40.86 3.48 5.92
C LEU A 92 -39.95 2.64 5.02
N LEU A 93 -40.11 2.69 3.70
CA LEU A 93 -39.26 1.97 2.74
C LEU A 93 -37.78 2.38 2.86
N ASN A 94 -37.49 3.65 3.17
CA ASN A 94 -36.12 4.11 3.44
C ASN A 94 -35.51 3.51 4.72
N THR A 95 -36.33 2.94 5.63
CA THR A 95 -35.85 2.19 6.81
C THR A 95 -35.69 0.70 6.54
N ALA A 96 -36.02 0.21 5.35
CA ALA A 96 -35.87 -1.19 4.98
C ALA A 96 -34.39 -1.55 4.81
N ASP A 97 -33.90 -2.54 5.54
CA ASP A 97 -32.55 -3.04 5.36
C ASP A 97 -32.49 -4.02 4.17
N PRO A 98 -31.63 -3.79 3.17
CA PRO A 98 -31.45 -4.72 2.04
C PRO A 98 -31.12 -6.15 2.47
N VAL A 99 -30.51 -6.34 3.65
CA VAL A 99 -30.16 -7.66 4.21
C VAL A 99 -31.40 -8.52 4.50
N TRP A 100 -32.56 -7.91 4.72
CA TRP A 100 -33.79 -8.63 5.05
C TRP A 100 -34.41 -9.39 3.86
N TYR A 101 -34.13 -8.97 2.63
CA TYR A 101 -34.76 -9.50 1.43
C TYR A 101 -33.91 -10.54 0.68
N ILE A 102 -32.66 -10.74 1.11
CA ILE A 102 -31.70 -11.58 0.40
C ILE A 102 -31.59 -12.94 1.08
N ASN A 103 -31.77 -14.02 0.31
CA ASN A 103 -31.61 -15.37 0.81
C ASN A 103 -30.15 -15.60 1.27
N PRO A 104 -29.90 -15.99 2.54
CA PRO A 104 -28.54 -16.21 3.03
C PRO A 104 -27.76 -17.23 2.20
N LYS A 105 -28.43 -18.26 1.68
CA LYS A 105 -27.78 -19.30 0.86
C LYS A 105 -27.29 -18.78 -0.49
N GLU A 106 -28.00 -17.82 -1.07
CA GLU A 106 -27.60 -17.20 -2.33
C GLU A 106 -26.44 -16.20 -2.12
N ARG A 107 -26.50 -15.42 -1.04
CA ARG A 107 -25.46 -14.44 -0.67
C ARG A 107 -24.16 -15.10 -0.23
N TRP A 108 -24.25 -16.15 0.59
CA TRP A 108 -23.12 -16.91 1.13
C TRP A 108 -22.84 -18.20 0.36
N ASN A 109 -23.03 -18.17 -0.96
CA ASN A 109 -22.50 -19.21 -1.83
C ASN A 109 -20.95 -19.15 -1.85
N PHE A 110 -20.30 -20.15 -2.45
CA PHE A 110 -18.83 -20.22 -2.47
C PHE A 110 -18.17 -18.97 -3.06
N PHE A 111 -18.67 -18.46 -4.18
CA PHE A 111 -18.09 -17.28 -4.86
C PHE A 111 -18.36 -15.97 -4.11
N GLY A 112 -19.55 -15.81 -3.52
CA GLY A 112 -19.89 -14.68 -2.66
C GLY A 112 -19.02 -14.65 -1.40
N SER A 113 -18.79 -15.83 -0.82
CA SER A 113 -17.89 -15.99 0.34
C SER A 113 -16.43 -15.74 -0.04
N LEU A 114 -15.99 -16.15 -1.23
CA LEU A 114 -14.66 -15.85 -1.75
C LEU A 114 -14.46 -14.35 -1.99
N PHE A 115 -15.45 -13.69 -2.61
CA PHE A 115 -15.45 -12.24 -2.79
C PHE A 115 -15.36 -11.51 -1.43
N PHE A 116 -16.16 -11.94 -0.45
CA PHE A 116 -16.08 -11.43 0.91
C PHE A 116 -14.69 -11.63 1.53
N CYS A 117 -14.10 -12.83 1.42
CA CYS A 117 -12.76 -13.08 1.94
C CYS A 117 -11.72 -12.14 1.34
N CYS A 118 -11.80 -11.91 0.02
CA CYS A 118 -10.94 -10.96 -0.68
C CYS A 118 -11.09 -9.54 -0.13
N THR A 119 -12.32 -9.05 0.08
CA THR A 119 -12.53 -7.68 0.59
C THR A 119 -12.03 -7.50 2.02
N VAL A 120 -12.01 -8.56 2.83
CA VAL A 120 -11.51 -8.56 4.21
C VAL A 120 -9.99 -8.41 4.26
N PHE A 121 -9.23 -9.32 3.63
CA PHE A 121 -7.77 -9.26 3.71
C PHE A 121 -7.15 -8.14 2.86
N THR A 122 -7.87 -7.66 1.84
CA THR A 122 -7.48 -6.45 1.09
C THR A 122 -7.90 -5.15 1.78
N THR A 123 -8.62 -5.24 2.90
CA THR A 123 -9.15 -4.11 3.66
C THR A 123 -9.92 -3.10 2.78
N VAL A 124 -10.64 -3.60 1.77
CA VAL A 124 -11.52 -2.77 0.92
C VAL A 124 -12.89 -2.61 1.56
N GLY A 125 -13.43 -3.73 2.07
CA GLY A 125 -14.70 -3.81 2.80
C GLY A 125 -15.86 -3.00 2.22
N TYR A 126 -16.36 -3.39 1.06
CA TYR A 126 -17.52 -2.75 0.39
C TYR A 126 -18.80 -2.62 1.23
N GLY A 127 -18.91 -3.32 2.37
CA GLY A 127 -20.10 -3.31 3.22
C GLY A 127 -21.33 -4.02 2.64
N ASN A 128 -21.28 -4.43 1.36
CA ASN A 128 -22.38 -5.16 0.73
C ASN A 128 -22.52 -6.61 1.22
N THR A 129 -21.53 -7.18 1.91
CA THR A 129 -21.63 -8.52 2.54
C THR A 129 -20.73 -8.54 3.76
N TYR A 130 -21.28 -8.96 4.89
CA TYR A 130 -20.61 -9.04 6.18
C TYR A 130 -21.29 -10.12 7.04
N PRO A 131 -20.53 -10.82 7.91
CA PRO A 131 -21.07 -11.88 8.75
C PRO A 131 -22.05 -11.29 9.76
N VAL A 132 -23.24 -11.88 9.84
CA VAL A 132 -24.27 -11.41 10.76
C VAL A 132 -24.25 -12.22 12.05
N THR A 133 -23.74 -13.46 12.03
CA THR A 133 -23.61 -14.27 13.24
C THR A 133 -22.46 -13.79 14.11
N TRP A 134 -22.62 -13.91 15.44
CA TRP A 134 -21.53 -13.61 16.38
C TRP A 134 -20.30 -14.47 16.13
N THR A 135 -20.50 -15.77 15.88
CA THR A 135 -19.43 -16.70 15.50
C THR A 135 -18.71 -16.23 14.23
N GLY A 136 -19.46 -15.83 13.20
CA GLY A 136 -18.90 -15.28 11.95
C GLY A 136 -18.13 -13.98 12.18
N LYS A 137 -18.61 -13.07 13.04
CA LYS A 137 -17.92 -11.84 13.39
C LYS A 137 -16.58 -12.10 14.09
N TYR A 138 -16.54 -12.99 15.09
CA TYR A 138 -15.29 -13.36 15.76
C TYR A 138 -14.30 -14.05 14.82
N LEU A 139 -14.78 -14.96 13.97
CA LEU A 139 -13.96 -15.61 12.95
C LEU A 139 -13.45 -14.62 11.90
N CYS A 140 -14.24 -13.60 11.53
CA CYS A 140 -13.81 -12.53 10.64
C CYS A 140 -12.66 -11.71 11.24
N MET A 141 -12.73 -11.38 12.54
CA MET A 141 -11.62 -10.66 13.20
C MET A 141 -10.35 -11.52 13.21
N LEU A 142 -10.46 -12.81 13.53
CA LEU A 142 -9.32 -13.73 13.49
C LEU A 142 -8.76 -13.90 12.07
N TYR A 143 -9.64 -14.02 11.08
CA TYR A 143 -9.28 -14.14 9.67
C TYR A 143 -8.58 -12.86 9.15
N ALA A 144 -9.03 -11.68 9.58
CA ALA A 144 -8.38 -10.42 9.25
C ALA A 144 -6.98 -10.31 9.89
N LEU A 145 -6.83 -10.77 11.14
CA LEU A 145 -5.56 -10.70 11.87
C LEU A 145 -4.40 -11.39 11.14
N PHE A 146 -4.64 -12.52 10.48
CA PHE A 146 -3.64 -13.23 9.68
C PHE A 146 -3.67 -12.87 8.20
N GLY A 147 -4.87 -12.55 7.67
CA GLY A 147 -5.06 -12.22 6.27
C GLY A 147 -4.40 -10.91 5.86
N ILE A 148 -4.50 -9.87 6.68
CA ILE A 148 -3.96 -8.54 6.35
C ILE A 148 -2.42 -8.57 6.28
N PRO A 149 -1.67 -9.16 7.24
CA PRO A 149 -0.21 -9.33 7.09
C PRO A 149 0.19 -10.15 5.84
N LEU A 150 -0.57 -11.20 5.51
CA LEU A 150 -0.34 -12.01 4.31
C LEU A 150 -0.60 -11.20 3.03
N MET A 151 -1.62 -10.34 3.01
CA MET A 151 -1.88 -9.45 1.88
C MET A 151 -0.76 -8.41 1.73
N PHE A 152 -0.27 -7.81 2.81
CA PHE A 152 0.86 -6.88 2.78
C PHE A 152 2.14 -7.52 2.26
N LEU A 153 2.38 -8.79 2.58
CA LEU A 153 3.47 -9.59 2.01
C LEU A 153 3.36 -9.63 0.48
N VAL A 154 2.21 -10.06 -0.04
CA VAL A 154 1.97 -10.15 -1.49
C VAL A 154 2.04 -8.77 -2.15
N LEU A 155 1.52 -7.73 -1.49
CA LEU A 155 1.53 -6.37 -2.03
C LEU A 155 2.97 -5.82 -2.13
N THR A 156 3.81 -6.05 -1.13
CA THR A 156 5.22 -5.64 -1.17
C THR A 156 5.95 -6.33 -2.33
N ASP A 157 5.71 -7.63 -2.47
CA ASP A 157 6.31 -8.46 -3.53
C ASP A 157 5.89 -8.01 -4.94
N MET A 158 4.58 -7.80 -5.15
CA MET A 158 4.05 -7.29 -6.41
C MET A 158 4.47 -5.84 -6.67
N GLY A 159 4.66 -5.04 -5.61
CA GLY A 159 5.12 -3.66 -5.67
C GLY A 159 6.52 -3.53 -6.28
N ASP A 160 7.46 -4.40 -5.89
CA ASP A 160 8.82 -4.41 -6.44
C ASP A 160 8.85 -4.79 -7.93
N ILE A 161 8.02 -5.76 -8.33
CA ILE A 161 7.84 -6.16 -9.72
C ILE A 161 7.27 -4.99 -10.52
N LEU A 162 6.22 -4.35 -10.01
CA LEU A 162 5.59 -3.20 -10.65
C LEU A 162 6.56 -2.02 -10.78
N ALA A 163 7.33 -1.70 -9.74
CA ALA A 163 8.34 -0.64 -9.77
C ALA A 163 9.42 -0.89 -10.82
N THR A 164 9.86 -2.15 -10.98
CA THR A 164 10.81 -2.56 -12.00
C THR A 164 10.24 -2.39 -13.41
N VAL A 165 8.99 -2.82 -13.62
CA VAL A 165 8.28 -2.69 -14.91
C VAL A 165 8.05 -1.23 -15.27
N LEU A 166 7.59 -0.41 -14.31
CA LEU A 166 7.36 1.02 -14.50
C LEU A 166 8.66 1.75 -14.78
N SER A 167 9.75 1.46 -14.06
CA SER A 167 11.06 2.08 -14.30
C SER A 167 11.60 1.73 -15.68
N LYS A 168 11.44 0.48 -16.12
CA LYS A 168 11.84 0.05 -17.46
C LYS A 168 10.99 0.74 -18.53
N SER A 169 9.68 0.76 -18.36
CA SER A 169 8.73 1.41 -19.27
C SER A 169 9.00 2.92 -19.38
N TYR A 170 9.20 3.60 -18.25
CA TYR A 170 9.55 5.02 -18.20
C TYR A 170 10.87 5.31 -18.93
N ASN A 171 11.90 4.50 -18.72
CA ASN A 171 13.19 4.68 -19.39
C ASN A 171 13.12 4.42 -20.89
N GLU A 172 12.38 3.39 -21.33
CA GLU A 172 12.16 3.13 -22.77
C GLU A 172 11.32 4.25 -23.41
N PHE A 173 10.29 4.74 -22.72
CA PHE A 173 9.51 5.88 -23.16
C PHE A 173 10.38 7.15 -23.25
N ARG A 174 11.26 7.40 -22.26
CA ARG A 174 12.19 8.55 -22.30
C ARG A 174 13.17 8.45 -23.46
N LYS A 175 13.66 7.25 -23.79
CA LYS A 175 14.51 7.01 -24.96
C LYS A 175 13.74 7.20 -26.27
N LEU A 176 12.47 6.83 -26.32
CA LEU A 176 11.63 7.04 -27.50
C LEU A 176 11.32 8.53 -27.69
N GLN A 177 10.97 9.23 -26.61
CA GLN A 177 10.81 10.69 -26.57
C GLN A 177 12.07 11.41 -27.02
N SER A 178 13.26 11.03 -26.50
CA SER A 178 14.52 11.68 -26.91
C SER A 178 14.87 11.42 -28.38
N LYS A 179 14.54 10.23 -28.92
CA LYS A 179 14.69 9.92 -30.36
C LYS A 179 13.73 10.75 -31.23
N ILE A 180 12.47 10.92 -30.81
CA ILE A 180 11.48 11.74 -31.52
C ILE A 180 11.84 13.24 -31.45
N LEU A 181 12.36 13.70 -30.31
CA LEU A 181 12.81 15.09 -30.14
C LEU A 181 14.08 15.35 -30.97
N ALA A 182 15.02 14.42 -30.99
CA ALA A 182 16.22 14.48 -31.83
C ALA A 182 15.87 14.45 -33.33
N SER A 183 14.91 13.62 -33.76
CA SER A 183 14.49 13.58 -35.17
C SER A 183 13.80 14.87 -35.64
N LYS A 184 13.13 15.60 -34.74
CA LYS A 184 12.57 16.93 -35.04
C LYS A 184 13.64 18.02 -35.13
N LEU A 185 14.72 17.92 -34.34
CA LEU A 185 15.81 18.89 -34.34
C LEU A 185 16.80 18.68 -35.50
N CYS A 186 16.93 17.45 -36.01
CA CYS A 186 17.84 17.12 -37.11
C CYS A 186 17.24 17.34 -38.53
N SER A 187 16.03 17.87 -38.66
CA SER A 187 15.46 18.20 -39.98
C SER A 187 15.87 19.58 -40.51
N GLY A 188 16.77 20.29 -39.82
CA GLY A 188 17.22 21.63 -40.17
C GLY A 188 18.70 21.86 -39.91
N SER A 189 19.60 21.01 -40.43
CA SER A 189 21.02 21.40 -40.60
C SER A 189 21.68 20.59 -41.69
N THR A 190 22.03 21.24 -42.79
CA THR A 190 22.94 20.75 -43.81
C THR A 190 24.33 20.59 -43.19
N CYS A 191 24.69 19.39 -42.72
CA CYS A 191 26.04 19.13 -42.21
C CYS A 191 26.97 18.70 -43.35
N ILE A 192 27.89 19.61 -43.67
CA ILE A 192 29.02 19.44 -44.58
C ILE A 192 29.87 18.25 -44.11
N LYS A 193 30.08 17.30 -45.02
CA LYS A 193 31.05 16.20 -44.91
C LYS A 193 32.46 16.75 -44.70
N ARG A 194 33.15 16.31 -43.65
CA ARG A 194 34.62 16.26 -43.64
C ARG A 194 35.06 14.89 -43.14
N ASN A 195 35.67 14.13 -44.05
CA ASN A 195 36.30 12.84 -43.77
C ASN A 195 37.55 13.07 -42.92
N GLU A 196 37.68 12.37 -41.80
CA GLU A 196 38.98 11.89 -41.32
C GLU A 196 38.85 10.47 -40.74
N LEU A 197 39.89 9.69 -41.01
CA LEU A 197 40.00 8.25 -40.87
C LEU A 197 40.10 7.78 -39.42
N ARG A 198 39.44 6.64 -39.16
CA ARG A 198 39.66 5.62 -38.12
C ARG A 198 40.83 5.82 -37.15
N SER A 199 40.50 5.91 -35.85
CA SER A 199 41.07 4.99 -34.86
C SER A 199 40.02 4.67 -33.79
N ARG A 200 40.19 3.49 -33.20
CA ARG A 200 39.21 2.69 -32.48
C ARG A 200 39.44 2.90 -30.99
N GLU A 201 38.49 3.47 -30.25
CA GLU A 201 38.57 3.44 -28.79
C GLU A 201 37.20 3.37 -28.12
N GLN A 202 37.10 2.37 -27.25
CA GLN A 202 35.93 2.03 -26.47
C GLN A 202 36.24 2.46 -25.04
N SER A 203 35.79 3.65 -24.65
CA SER A 203 35.94 4.11 -23.26
C SER A 203 34.93 5.20 -22.90
N LYS A 204 34.20 4.92 -21.81
CA LYS A 204 33.62 5.86 -20.83
C LYS A 204 33.09 7.19 -21.35
N ILE A 205 31.78 7.39 -21.18
CA ILE A 205 31.19 8.73 -21.08
C ILE A 205 31.83 9.40 -19.86
N VAL A 206 32.88 10.17 -20.09
CA VAL A 206 33.42 11.15 -19.16
C VAL A 206 32.46 12.33 -19.22
N ILE A 207 31.86 12.68 -18.08
CA ILE A 207 31.24 13.98 -17.90
C ILE A 207 32.41 14.97 -17.96
N ASN A 208 32.53 15.75 -19.02
CA ASN A 208 33.55 16.80 -19.06
C ASN A 208 33.25 17.77 -17.92
N GLU A 209 34.23 17.95 -17.03
CA GLU A 209 34.23 19.06 -16.09
C GLU A 209 34.05 20.37 -16.87
N PRO A 210 33.31 21.35 -16.31
CA PRO A 210 33.22 22.67 -16.93
C PRO A 210 34.64 23.24 -17.06
N LEU A 211 35.01 23.74 -18.25
CA LEU A 211 36.33 24.32 -18.49
C LEU A 211 36.61 25.43 -17.47
N THR A 212 37.83 25.40 -16.93
CA THR A 212 38.32 26.47 -16.05
C THR A 212 38.47 27.78 -16.81
N ILE A 213 38.34 28.91 -16.12
CA ILE A 213 38.45 30.26 -16.72
C ILE A 213 39.77 30.40 -17.51
N MET A 214 40.85 29.76 -17.05
CA MET A 214 42.16 29.74 -17.70
C MET A 214 42.19 29.00 -19.05
N GLU A 215 41.37 27.97 -19.24
CA GLU A 215 41.29 27.23 -20.51
C GLU A 215 40.46 28.00 -21.54
N VAL A 216 39.42 28.71 -21.09
CA VAL A 216 38.60 29.60 -21.94
C VAL A 216 39.40 30.81 -22.42
N LEU A 217 40.25 31.39 -21.57
CA LEU A 217 41.13 32.50 -21.95
C LEU A 217 42.19 32.08 -22.98
N ARG A 218 42.64 30.82 -22.92
CA ARG A 218 43.64 30.28 -23.85
C ARG A 218 43.04 29.85 -25.19
N SER A 219 41.76 29.48 -25.23
CA SER A 219 41.07 29.02 -26.45
C SER A 219 40.62 30.16 -27.37
N GLN A 220 40.58 31.41 -26.90
CA GLN A 220 40.23 32.56 -27.73
C GLN A 220 41.47 33.33 -28.19
N SER A 221 41.99 33.01 -29.37
CA SER A 221 43.14 33.68 -29.99
C SER A 221 42.86 35.12 -30.48
N GLY A 222 41.65 35.66 -30.25
CA GLY A 222 41.24 37.02 -30.66
C GLY A 222 41.29 38.09 -29.55
N VAL A 223 41.53 37.74 -28.29
CA VAL A 223 41.45 38.69 -27.15
C VAL A 223 42.84 39.17 -26.73
N LYS A 224 43.66 39.65 -27.67
CA LYS A 224 44.96 40.27 -27.36
C LYS A 224 44.94 41.80 -27.26
N GLN A 225 43.77 42.44 -27.30
CA GLN A 225 43.71 43.91 -27.37
C GLN A 225 42.59 44.58 -26.56
N VAL A 226 42.25 44.05 -25.38
CA VAL A 226 41.52 44.86 -24.39
C VAL A 226 42.44 45.12 -23.20
N LYS A 227 42.90 46.37 -23.17
CA LYS A 227 43.80 46.97 -22.19
C LYS A 227 43.34 46.63 -20.76
N TYR A 228 44.30 46.10 -19.99
CA TYR A 228 44.25 45.72 -18.59
C TYR A 228 43.52 46.75 -17.70
N ARG A 229 42.19 46.65 -17.54
CA ARG A 229 41.44 47.50 -16.60
C ARG A 229 40.78 46.75 -15.45
N ASN A 230 40.62 45.43 -15.58
CA ASN A 230 39.97 44.57 -14.57
C ASN A 230 40.84 43.37 -14.16
N VAL A 231 42.17 43.50 -14.22
CA VAL A 231 43.09 42.39 -13.90
C VAL A 231 43.00 41.96 -12.45
N GLU A 232 42.76 42.92 -11.56
CA GLU A 232 42.55 42.65 -10.13
C GLU A 232 41.27 41.84 -9.87
N LEU A 233 40.21 42.08 -10.67
CA LEU A 233 38.97 41.30 -10.61
C LEU A 233 39.16 39.85 -11.10
N PHE A 234 39.95 39.67 -12.16
CA PHE A 234 40.27 38.33 -12.67
C PHE A 234 41.20 37.56 -11.73
N GLU A 235 42.20 38.20 -11.15
CA GLU A 235 43.06 37.61 -10.11
C GLU A 235 42.25 37.21 -8.87
N MET A 236 41.29 38.04 -8.42
CA MET A 236 40.38 37.68 -7.32
C MET A 236 39.48 36.49 -7.64
N LEU A 237 39.00 36.37 -8.88
CA LEU A 237 38.18 35.24 -9.32
C LEU A 237 39.01 33.95 -9.41
N ILE A 238 40.24 34.03 -9.92
CA ILE A 238 41.18 32.91 -10.01
C ILE A 238 41.61 32.46 -8.60
N ALA A 239 41.87 33.38 -7.68
CA ALA A 239 42.19 33.06 -6.29
C ALA A 239 41.02 32.35 -5.58
N ARG A 240 39.79 32.77 -5.84
CA ARG A 240 38.58 32.17 -5.24
C ARG A 240 38.22 30.80 -5.83
N GLU A 241 38.51 30.58 -7.10
CA GLU A 241 38.38 29.26 -7.72
C GLU A 241 39.42 28.29 -7.13
N ASN A 242 40.67 28.73 -6.98
CA ASN A 242 41.74 27.93 -6.36
C ASN A 242 41.51 27.61 -4.87
N GLU A 243 40.82 28.47 -4.11
CA GLU A 243 40.40 28.17 -2.73
C GLU A 243 39.35 27.06 -2.65
N ASN A 244 38.48 26.94 -3.66
CA ASN A 244 37.43 25.91 -3.71
C ASN A 244 37.94 24.53 -4.18
N THR A 245 39.10 24.47 -4.82
CA THR A 245 39.70 23.22 -5.34
C THR A 245 40.59 22.51 -4.31
N GLN A 246 40.82 23.09 -3.12
CA GLN A 246 41.44 22.36 -2.01
C GLN A 246 40.39 21.48 -1.30
N PRO A 247 40.71 20.21 -0.94
CA PRO A 247 39.74 19.31 -0.34
C PRO A 247 39.26 19.88 1.00
N ALA A 248 37.98 20.24 1.07
CA ALA A 248 37.36 20.85 2.23
C ALA A 248 37.45 19.93 3.45
N ARG A 249 38.40 20.25 4.34
CA ARG A 249 38.38 19.87 5.74
C ARG A 249 37.12 20.45 6.37
N ASN A 250 36.32 19.59 7.01
CA ASN A 250 35.13 19.94 7.80
C ASN A 250 35.29 21.27 8.57
N LYS A 251 34.69 22.34 8.05
CA LYS A 251 34.29 23.50 8.82
C LYS A 251 32.85 23.82 8.48
N SER A 252 32.01 23.77 9.51
CA SER A 252 30.65 24.26 9.49
C SER A 252 30.61 25.68 8.96
N MET A 253 29.95 25.86 7.82
CA MET A 253 29.71 27.16 7.22
C MET A 253 28.73 27.93 8.11
N GLU A 254 29.23 28.87 8.93
CA GLU A 254 28.37 29.88 9.55
C GLU A 254 27.90 30.83 8.46
N ARG A 255 26.60 30.77 8.15
CA ARG A 255 25.96 31.52 7.07
C ARG A 255 25.07 32.61 7.64
N TRP A 256 25.15 33.76 6.98
CA TRP A 256 24.75 35.09 7.45
C TRP A 256 23.29 35.22 7.92
N SER A 257 23.12 36.05 8.94
CA SER A 257 21.88 36.36 9.66
C SER A 257 20.99 37.33 8.89
N SER A 258 20.32 36.86 7.84
CA SER A 258 19.22 37.61 7.21
C SER A 258 18.26 36.63 6.54
N CYS A 259 17.49 35.86 7.34
CA CYS A 259 16.21 35.22 6.97
C CYS A 259 15.78 34.27 8.11
N PRO A 260 14.77 34.61 8.95
CA PRO A 260 14.29 33.72 10.00
C PRO A 260 13.56 32.47 9.48
N GLU A 261 13.20 32.40 8.20
CA GLU A 261 12.42 31.29 7.62
C GLU A 261 13.23 29.99 7.38
N LEU A 262 14.56 30.05 7.22
CA LEU A 262 15.39 28.85 7.01
C LEU A 262 15.71 28.07 8.30
N ALA A 263 15.45 28.62 9.49
CA ALA A 263 15.57 27.88 10.74
C ALA A 263 14.52 26.75 10.83
N ARG A 264 13.37 26.91 10.15
CA ARG A 264 12.31 25.90 10.07
C ARG A 264 12.77 24.65 9.33
N GLU A 265 13.62 24.78 8.32
CA GLU A 265 14.11 23.66 7.50
C GLU A 265 15.07 22.74 8.26
N LYS A 266 15.95 23.29 9.12
CA LYS A 266 16.82 22.49 10.00
C LYS A 266 16.03 21.77 11.09
N THR A 267 15.00 22.41 11.65
CA THR A 267 14.12 21.78 12.64
C THR A 267 13.33 20.64 12.00
N VAL A 268 12.74 20.86 10.83
CA VAL A 268 12.01 19.82 10.07
C VAL A 268 12.94 18.68 9.67
N SER A 269 14.14 18.96 9.14
CA SER A 269 15.11 17.91 8.78
C SER A 269 15.60 17.10 9.99
N ARG A 270 15.79 17.76 11.15
CA ARG A 270 16.18 17.08 12.40
C ARG A 270 15.04 16.24 12.97
N VAL A 271 13.80 16.73 12.90
CA VAL A 271 12.59 16.00 13.29
C VAL A 271 12.39 14.78 12.39
N ILE A 272 12.53 14.92 11.07
CA ILE A 272 12.46 13.80 10.11
C ILE A 272 13.55 12.76 10.41
N LYS A 273 14.80 13.19 10.65
CA LYS A 273 15.88 12.27 11.05
C LYS A 273 15.62 11.56 12.38
N ASN A 274 14.98 12.24 13.33
CA ASN A 274 14.60 11.64 14.61
C ASN A 274 13.50 10.58 14.40
N PHE A 275 12.49 10.85 13.59
CA PHE A 275 11.47 9.87 13.23
C PHE A 275 12.04 8.65 12.50
N ASP A 276 12.94 8.86 11.53
CA ASP A 276 13.59 7.78 10.78
C ASP A 276 14.47 6.91 11.71
N LYS A 277 15.11 7.53 12.72
CA LYS A 277 15.86 6.81 13.75
C LYS A 277 14.94 5.99 14.66
N ILE A 278 13.81 6.56 15.10
CA ILE A 278 12.82 5.85 15.93
C ILE A 278 12.22 4.66 15.16
N GLY A 279 11.88 4.85 13.87
CA GLY A 279 11.39 3.78 13.01
C GLY A 279 12.37 2.61 12.89
N LYS A 280 13.66 2.91 12.66
CA LYS A 280 14.72 1.89 12.56
C LYS A 280 15.00 1.15 13.87
N GLU A 281 14.81 1.79 15.02
CA GLU A 281 14.96 1.12 16.32
C GLU A 281 13.73 0.25 16.64
N LEU A 282 12.54 0.65 16.21
CA LEU A 282 11.31 -0.15 16.35
C LEU A 282 11.36 -1.42 15.47
N GLU A 283 11.96 -1.32 14.28
CA GLU A 283 12.17 -2.45 13.36
C GLU A 283 13.18 -3.50 13.88
N LYS A 284 14.08 -3.10 14.80
CA LYS A 284 15.06 -4.01 15.43
C LYS A 284 14.54 -4.73 16.67
N LEU A 285 13.45 -4.26 17.28
CA LEU A 285 12.90 -4.94 18.45
C LEU A 285 12.30 -6.27 18.02
N ASP A 286 12.82 -7.35 18.58
CA ASP A 286 12.35 -8.71 18.32
C ASP A 286 11.03 -8.95 19.11
N VAL A 287 9.96 -8.22 18.76
CA VAL A 287 8.69 -8.29 19.48
C VAL A 287 7.95 -9.58 19.11
N PRO A 288 7.50 -10.39 20.09
CA PRO A 288 6.70 -11.57 19.82
C PRO A 288 5.31 -11.16 19.32
N ILE A 289 4.77 -11.92 18.35
CA ILE A 289 3.43 -11.69 17.77
C ILE A 289 2.35 -11.57 18.85
N VAL A 290 2.48 -12.37 19.92
CA VAL A 290 1.57 -12.36 21.07
C VAL A 290 1.49 -10.98 21.72
N LEU A 291 2.61 -10.27 21.85
CA LEU A 291 2.62 -8.94 22.45
C LEU A 291 1.98 -7.89 21.55
N MET A 292 2.14 -8.01 20.22
CA MET A 292 1.47 -7.12 19.25
C MET A 292 -0.05 -7.31 19.28
N VAL A 293 -0.51 -8.56 19.29
CA VAL A 293 -1.93 -8.90 19.42
C VAL A 293 -2.49 -8.38 20.74
N LEU A 294 -1.73 -8.50 21.84
CA LEU A 294 -2.13 -8.00 23.15
C LEU A 294 -2.25 -6.48 23.18
N VAL A 295 -1.31 -5.74 22.58
CA VAL A 295 -1.37 -4.27 22.49
C VAL A 295 -2.62 -3.84 21.71
N ILE A 296 -2.88 -4.45 20.56
CA ILE A 296 -4.10 -4.18 19.78
C ILE A 296 -5.35 -4.49 20.62
N PHE A 297 -5.38 -5.65 21.26
CA PHE A 297 -6.52 -6.10 22.07
C PHE A 297 -6.81 -5.13 23.21
N VAL A 298 -5.79 -4.68 23.95
CA VAL A 298 -5.93 -3.70 25.03
C VAL A 298 -6.42 -2.36 24.48
N TYR A 299 -5.84 -1.88 23.38
CA TYR A 299 -6.23 -0.61 22.77
C TYR A 299 -7.70 -0.59 22.31
N ILE A 300 -8.16 -1.68 21.70
CA ILE A 300 -9.56 -1.86 21.29
C ILE A 300 -10.47 -1.96 22.51
N SER A 301 -10.06 -2.74 23.53
CA SER A 301 -10.84 -2.92 24.75
C SER A 301 -11.07 -1.62 25.51
N CYS A 302 -10.10 -0.70 25.51
CA CYS A 302 -10.24 0.62 26.12
C CYS A 302 -11.39 1.42 25.49
N ALA A 303 -11.48 1.49 24.16
CA ALA A 303 -12.58 2.18 23.49
C ALA A 303 -13.91 1.43 23.61
N ALA A 304 -13.88 0.09 23.53
CA ALA A 304 -15.08 -0.74 23.71
C ALA A 304 -15.72 -0.58 25.10
N ALA A 305 -14.94 -0.22 26.13
CA ALA A 305 -15.45 0.09 27.47
C ALA A 305 -16.06 1.50 27.60
N ILE A 306 -15.64 2.44 26.75
CA ILE A 306 -16.10 3.84 26.76
C ILE A 306 -17.35 4.01 25.87
N LEU A 307 -17.34 3.42 24.68
CA LEU A 307 -18.36 3.61 23.65
C LEU A 307 -19.80 3.28 24.10
N PRO A 308 -20.08 2.17 24.81
CA PRO A 308 -21.43 1.88 25.33
C PRO A 308 -21.97 2.93 26.30
N LYS A 309 -21.10 3.73 26.93
CA LYS A 309 -21.52 4.85 27.80
C LYS A 309 -22.01 6.04 26.98
N TRP A 310 -21.53 6.18 25.75
CA TRP A 310 -21.88 7.27 24.85
C TRP A 310 -23.01 6.88 23.88
N GLU A 311 -23.00 5.63 23.42
CA GLU A 311 -23.98 5.05 22.48
C GLU A 311 -24.88 4.06 23.21
N LYS A 312 -26.11 4.49 23.54
CA LYS A 312 -27.05 3.68 24.36
C LYS A 312 -27.49 2.37 23.70
N LYS A 313 -27.37 2.25 22.38
CA LYS A 313 -27.77 1.05 21.63
C LYS A 313 -26.63 0.07 21.39
N MET A 314 -25.40 0.40 21.76
CA MET A 314 -24.23 -0.42 21.44
C MET A 314 -23.70 -1.12 22.68
N ASN A 315 -23.68 -2.45 22.65
CA ASN A 315 -23.12 -3.28 23.70
C ASN A 315 -21.58 -3.35 23.62
N PHE A 316 -20.92 -3.81 24.69
CA PHE A 316 -19.45 -3.94 24.72
C PHE A 316 -18.91 -4.81 23.56
N GLN A 317 -19.57 -5.92 23.25
CA GLN A 317 -19.15 -6.83 22.18
C GLN A 317 -19.29 -6.18 20.79
N GLU A 318 -20.39 -5.44 20.56
CA GLU A 318 -20.61 -4.67 19.33
C GLU A 318 -19.58 -3.55 19.20
N ALA A 319 -19.28 -2.86 20.29
CA ALA A 319 -18.27 -1.81 20.35
C ALA A 319 -16.87 -2.34 20.06
N PHE A 320 -16.51 -3.51 20.61
CA PHE A 320 -15.23 -4.16 20.35
C PHE A 320 -15.08 -4.53 18.88
N TYR A 321 -16.11 -5.17 18.31
CA TYR A 321 -16.13 -5.51 16.88
C TYR A 321 -16.05 -4.26 15.99
N PHE A 322 -16.84 -3.23 16.30
CA PHE A 322 -16.82 -1.96 15.58
C PHE A 322 -15.44 -1.31 15.59
N CYS A 323 -14.80 -1.22 16.77
CA CYS A 323 -13.44 -0.69 16.90
C CYS A 323 -12.43 -1.52 16.10
N PHE A 324 -12.49 -2.85 16.17
CA PHE A 324 -11.60 -3.71 15.39
C PHE A 324 -11.75 -3.45 13.89
N ILE A 325 -12.96 -3.58 13.34
CA ILE A 325 -13.24 -3.43 11.91
C ILE A 325 -12.89 -2.03 11.39
N THR A 326 -13.06 -1.00 12.23
CA THR A 326 -12.69 0.38 11.91
C THR A 326 -11.18 0.57 11.90
N LEU A 327 -10.46 0.10 12.93
CA LEU A 327 -9.01 0.27 13.04
C LEU A 327 -8.22 -0.61 12.06
N THR A 328 -8.78 -1.74 11.62
CA THR A 328 -8.19 -2.56 10.56
C THR A 328 -8.60 -2.11 9.15
N THR A 329 -9.22 -0.92 9.02
CA THR A 329 -9.69 -0.33 7.75
C THR A 329 -10.64 -1.18 6.92
N ILE A 330 -11.28 -2.19 7.49
CA ILE A 330 -12.24 -3.00 6.75
C ILE A 330 -13.54 -2.21 6.61
N GLY A 331 -14.06 -1.65 7.70
CA GLY A 331 -15.15 -0.68 7.65
C GLY A 331 -16.45 -1.15 6.96
N PHE A 332 -16.99 -2.34 7.30
CA PHE A 332 -18.21 -2.86 6.66
C PHE A 332 -19.44 -1.94 6.78
N GLY A 333 -19.49 -1.06 7.77
CA GLY A 333 -20.62 -0.14 7.98
C GLY A 333 -21.89 -0.81 8.53
N ASP A 334 -21.80 -2.05 9.04
CA ASP A 334 -22.91 -2.77 9.67
C ASP A 334 -23.27 -2.22 11.06
N THR A 335 -22.28 -1.65 11.76
CA THR A 335 -22.46 -0.91 13.02
C THR A 335 -21.95 0.51 12.85
N LYS A 336 -22.76 1.50 13.25
CA LYS A 336 -22.45 2.94 13.11
C LYS A 336 -22.74 3.70 14.41
N LEU A 337 -22.03 4.81 14.61
CA LEU A 337 -22.28 5.73 15.73
C LEU A 337 -23.48 6.62 15.42
N GLU A 338 -24.40 6.81 16.36
CA GLU A 338 -25.61 7.64 16.17
C GLU A 338 -25.37 9.11 16.59
N HIS A 339 -24.46 9.37 17.53
CA HIS A 339 -24.32 10.69 18.12
C HIS A 339 -23.08 11.48 17.63
N PRO A 340 -23.26 12.65 16.96
CA PRO A 340 -22.16 13.42 16.39
C PRO A 340 -21.29 14.14 17.44
N LYS A 341 -21.73 14.22 18.70
CA LYS A 341 -21.10 15.08 19.73
C LYS A 341 -19.70 14.62 20.16
N PHE A 342 -19.39 13.34 20.05
CA PHE A 342 -18.10 12.76 20.45
C PHE A 342 -17.21 12.37 19.26
N PHE A 343 -17.64 12.72 18.04
CA PHE A 343 -16.96 12.32 16.81
C PHE A 343 -15.50 12.79 16.74
N LEU A 344 -15.19 13.98 17.25
CA LEU A 344 -13.82 14.54 17.21
C LEU A 344 -12.86 13.80 18.15
N PHE A 345 -13.29 13.41 19.34
CA PHE A 345 -12.45 12.60 20.23
C PHE A 345 -12.26 11.19 19.67
N PHE A 346 -13.32 10.63 19.09
CA PHE A 346 -13.26 9.32 18.47
C PHE A 346 -12.40 9.31 17.19
N SER A 347 -12.36 10.40 16.42
CA SER A 347 -11.50 10.50 15.24
C SER A 347 -10.01 10.53 15.61
N LEU A 348 -9.63 11.20 16.70
CA LEU A 348 -8.25 11.13 17.22
C LEU A 348 -7.88 9.71 17.65
N TYR A 349 -8.80 9.00 18.30
CA TYR A 349 -8.61 7.59 18.63
C TYR A 349 -8.41 6.75 17.36
N ILE A 350 -9.24 6.92 16.32
CA ILE A 350 -9.08 6.19 15.06
C ILE A 350 -7.70 6.46 14.46
N ILE A 351 -7.27 7.72 14.36
CA ILE A 351 -5.97 8.07 13.75
C ILE A 351 -4.81 7.40 14.48
N ILE A 352 -4.79 7.44 15.81
CA ILE A 352 -3.73 6.82 16.63
C ILE A 352 -3.81 5.29 16.52
N GLY A 353 -5.00 4.72 16.62
CA GLY A 353 -5.21 3.28 16.59
C GLY A 353 -4.85 2.66 15.25
N MET A 354 -5.16 3.35 14.16
CA MET A 354 -4.78 2.97 12.80
C MET A 354 -3.27 2.83 12.65
N GLU A 355 -2.49 3.77 13.19
CA GLU A 355 -1.03 3.71 13.15
C GLU A 355 -0.50 2.51 13.96
N ILE A 356 -1.06 2.29 15.15
CA ILE A 356 -0.68 1.13 16.00
C ILE A 356 -0.96 -0.18 15.27
N VAL A 357 -2.15 -0.31 14.67
CA VAL A 357 -2.55 -1.51 13.93
C VAL A 357 -1.71 -1.69 12.66
N PHE A 358 -1.40 -0.61 11.93
CA PHE A 358 -0.53 -0.65 10.77
C PHE A 358 0.87 -1.15 11.11
N ILE A 359 1.49 -0.60 12.16
CA ILE A 359 2.79 -1.05 12.67
C ILE A 359 2.73 -2.53 13.06
N ALA A 360 1.65 -2.96 13.72
CA ALA A 360 1.47 -4.35 14.11
C ALA A 360 1.35 -5.31 12.93
N PHE A 361 0.58 -4.96 11.90
CA PHE A 361 0.50 -5.77 10.68
C PHE A 361 1.80 -5.78 9.90
N LYS A 362 2.53 -4.66 9.88
CA LYS A 362 3.84 -4.59 9.23
C LYS A 362 4.86 -5.50 9.92
N LEU A 363 4.95 -5.45 11.24
CA LEU A 363 5.80 -6.38 12.00
C LEU A 363 5.34 -7.84 11.84
N GLY A 364 4.03 -8.08 11.74
CA GLY A 364 3.48 -9.40 11.41
C GLY A 364 3.94 -9.93 10.05
N GLN A 365 3.99 -9.07 9.03
CA GLN A 365 4.51 -9.38 7.70
C GLN A 365 5.98 -9.82 7.78
N ASP A 366 6.83 -9.09 8.49
CA ASP A 366 8.27 -9.39 8.58
C ASP A 366 8.53 -10.75 9.23
N ARG A 367 7.75 -11.10 10.25
CA ARG A 367 7.77 -12.45 10.86
C ARG A 367 7.35 -13.53 9.90
N LEU A 368 6.30 -13.28 9.12
CA LEU A 368 5.81 -14.21 8.12
C LEU A 368 6.90 -14.49 7.07
N ILE A 369 7.65 -13.47 6.64
CA ILE A 369 8.81 -13.62 5.74
C ILE A 369 9.86 -14.57 6.33
N VAL A 370 10.21 -14.41 7.60
CA VAL A 370 11.20 -15.28 8.27
C VAL A 370 10.71 -16.73 8.32
N LEU A 371 9.43 -16.94 8.66
CA LEU A 371 8.82 -18.27 8.66
C LEU A 371 8.85 -18.90 7.26
N TYR A 372 8.50 -18.14 6.23
CA TYR A 372 8.57 -18.59 4.83
C TYR A 372 9.98 -18.96 4.41
N LYS A 373 10.99 -18.14 4.75
CA LYS A 373 12.39 -18.45 4.45
C LYS A 373 12.82 -19.78 5.09
N LYS A 374 12.41 -20.02 6.33
CA LYS A 374 12.67 -21.28 7.05
C LYS A 374 11.96 -22.48 6.41
N MET A 375 10.74 -22.30 5.93
CA MET A 375 9.99 -23.34 5.21
C MET A 375 10.64 -23.66 3.86
N ILE A 376 11.05 -22.64 3.10
CA ILE A 376 11.72 -22.83 1.80
C ILE A 376 13.08 -23.53 2.00
N SER A 377 13.87 -23.15 3.01
CA SER A 377 15.15 -23.81 3.28
C SER A 377 14.96 -25.28 3.65
N PHE A 378 13.95 -25.60 4.45
CA PHE A 378 13.62 -26.99 4.81
C PHE A 378 13.18 -27.82 3.59
N CYS A 379 12.38 -27.25 2.70
CA CYS A 379 11.98 -27.88 1.44
C CYS A 379 13.16 -28.05 0.45
N ALA A 380 14.12 -27.12 0.46
CA ALA A 380 15.33 -27.23 -0.35
C ALA A 380 16.28 -28.32 0.16
N GLU A 381 16.41 -28.45 1.48
CA GLU A 381 17.29 -29.42 2.14
C GLU A 381 16.82 -30.87 1.94
N LYS A 382 15.50 -31.12 1.95
CA LYS A 382 14.93 -32.44 1.61
C LYS A 382 15.09 -32.86 0.15
N ASN A 383 15.39 -31.93 -0.76
CA ASN A 383 15.49 -32.19 -2.21
C ASN A 383 16.94 -32.36 -2.72
N MET A 384 17.97 -32.32 -1.86
CA MET A 384 19.32 -32.71 -2.27
C MET A 384 19.51 -34.23 -2.14
N PRO A 385 19.72 -34.97 -3.26
CA PRO A 385 20.07 -36.37 -3.17
C PRO A 385 21.41 -36.50 -2.44
N SER A 386 21.44 -37.36 -1.41
CA SER A 386 22.66 -37.73 -0.68
C SER A 386 23.75 -38.05 -1.70
N LYS A 387 24.81 -37.22 -1.75
CA LYS A 387 26.01 -37.55 -2.53
C LYS A 387 26.46 -38.93 -2.04
N LYS A 388 26.33 -39.95 -2.90
CA LYS A 388 26.99 -41.24 -2.69
C LYS A 388 28.48 -40.95 -2.62
N VAL A 389 29.02 -40.98 -1.40
CA VAL A 389 30.44 -40.99 -1.14
C VAL A 389 30.94 -42.33 -1.68
N TYR A 390 31.63 -42.31 -2.82
CA TYR A 390 32.36 -43.49 -3.26
C TYR A 390 33.61 -43.61 -2.38
N PRO A 391 33.82 -44.74 -1.68
CA PRO A 391 35.09 -44.99 -1.01
C PRO A 391 36.20 -45.08 -2.07
N LYS A 392 37.33 -44.44 -1.74
CA LYS A 392 38.55 -44.46 -2.56
C LYS A 392 39.16 -45.84 -2.64
#